data_AF-A0A328TZQ9-F1
#
_entry.id   AF-A0A328TZQ9-F1
#
_cell.length_a   1.000
_cell.length_b   1.000
_cell.length_c   1.000
_cell.angle_alpha   90.00
_cell.angle_beta   90.00
_cell.angle_gamma   90.00
#
_symmetry.space_group_name_H-M   'P 1'
#
loop_
_entity.id
_entity.type
_entity.pdbx_description
1 polymer ?
#
loop_
_entity_poly.entity_id
_entity_poly.type
_entity_poly.pdbx_seq_one_letter_code
_entity_poly.pdbx_strand_id
1 'polypeptide(L)'
;MKRRWVLLFTLFAGLLMLTGCVPGDGTNTVQNPAGFFWGIWHGWVAPISLIIGLFKDSIRIYETHNTGWWYDLGFYLAVISGFGSLSFRRKSKSCSD
;
A
#
# COMPACT_ATOMS: atom_id res chain seq x y z
N MET A 1 -25.36 2.48 16.42
CA MET A 1 -25.20 2.51 14.94
C MET A 1 -23.72 2.59 14.55
N LYS A 2 -23.01 3.69 14.80
CA LYS A 2 -21.60 3.89 14.38
C LYS A 2 -20.61 2.79 14.84
N ARG A 3 -20.73 2.29 16.08
CA ARG A 3 -19.85 1.23 16.62
C ARG A 3 -19.94 -0.10 15.87
N ARG A 4 -21.12 -0.47 15.36
CA ARG A 4 -21.31 -1.69 14.55
C ARG A 4 -20.64 -1.55 13.17
N TRP A 5 -20.79 -0.38 12.54
CA TRP A 5 -20.13 -0.10 11.25
C TRP A 5 -18.60 -0.04 11.37
N VAL A 6 -18.08 0.55 12.45
CA VAL A 6 -16.63 0.52 12.74
C VAL A 6 -16.15 -0.92 12.87
N LEU A 7 -16.81 -1.75 13.69
CA LEU A 7 -16.44 -3.16 13.86
C LEU A 7 -16.51 -3.97 12.57
N LEU A 8 -17.55 -3.75 11.76
CA LEU A 8 -17.68 -4.41 10.45
C LEU A 8 -16.59 -3.97 9.47
N PHE A 9 -16.23 -2.69 9.45
CA PHE A 9 -15.14 -2.18 8.62
C PHE A 9 -13.79 -2.74 9.06
N THR A 10 -13.51 -2.82 10.37
CA THR A 10 -12.28 -3.42 10.89
C THR A 10 -12.20 -4.91 10.57
N LEU A 11 -13.32 -5.65 10.72
CA LEU A 11 -13.39 -7.06 10.38
C LEU A 11 -13.18 -7.31 8.88
N PHE A 12 -13.81 -6.50 8.03
CA PHE A 12 -13.68 -6.59 6.58
C PHE A 12 -12.25 -6.26 6.12
N ALA A 13 -11.65 -5.21 6.67
CA ALA A 13 -10.25 -4.87 6.42
C ALA A 13 -9.30 -6.00 6.86
N GLY A 14 -9.54 -6.61 8.03
CA GLY A 14 -8.79 -7.77 8.51
C GLY A 14 -8.91 -8.99 7.60
N LEU A 15 -10.12 -9.28 7.09
CA LEU A 15 -10.34 -10.35 6.11
C LEU A 15 -9.60 -10.09 4.79
N LEU A 16 -9.58 -8.83 4.33
CA LEU A 16 -8.84 -8.43 3.14
C LEU A 16 -7.32 -8.60 3.30
N MET A 17 -6.79 -8.39 4.51
CA MET A 17 -5.37 -8.60 4.80
C MET A 17 -4.95 -10.07 4.76
N LEU A 18 -5.89 -11.00 4.98
CA LEU A 18 -5.63 -12.45 4.90
C LEU A 18 -5.53 -12.97 3.46
N THR A 19 -5.99 -12.20 2.47
CA THR A 19 -5.95 -12.57 1.04
C THR A 19 -4.93 -11.75 0.24
N GLY A 20 -4.10 -10.95 0.91
CA GLY A 20 -3.13 -10.07 0.26
C GLY A 20 -1.90 -10.81 -0.28
N CYS A 21 -1.68 -10.75 -1.59
CA CYS A 21 -0.42 -11.20 -2.20
C CYS A 21 0.71 -10.20 -1.88
N VAL A 22 1.91 -10.71 -1.61
CA VAL A 22 3.07 -9.92 -1.19
C VAL A 22 4.10 -9.94 -2.33
N PRO A 23 4.78 -8.82 -2.62
CA PRO A 23 5.81 -8.79 -3.66
C PRO A 23 6.88 -9.87 -3.43
N GLY A 24 7.16 -10.66 -4.47
CA GLY A 24 8.07 -11.81 -4.41
C GLY A 24 7.47 -13.14 -3.96
N ASP A 25 6.14 -13.25 -3.87
CA ASP A 25 5.42 -14.52 -3.60
C ASP A 25 5.25 -15.43 -4.84
N GLY A 26 5.67 -14.96 -6.02
CA GLY A 26 5.58 -15.68 -7.29
C GLY A 26 4.27 -15.46 -8.06
N THR A 27 3.36 -14.61 -7.56
CA THR A 27 2.11 -14.24 -8.24
C THR A 27 2.37 -13.49 -9.55
N ASN A 28 3.36 -12.59 -9.54
CA ASN A 28 3.77 -11.83 -10.71
C ASN A 28 4.98 -12.50 -11.37
N THR A 29 4.83 -12.89 -12.63
CA THR A 29 5.85 -13.60 -13.41
C THR A 29 6.29 -12.77 -14.60
N VAL A 30 7.34 -13.20 -15.31
CA VAL A 30 7.81 -12.53 -16.54
C VAL A 30 6.67 -12.39 -17.57
N GLN A 31 5.77 -13.37 -17.63
CA GLN A 31 4.65 -13.40 -18.58
C GLN A 31 3.47 -12.53 -18.12
N ASN A 32 3.30 -12.36 -16.81
CA ASN A 32 2.26 -11.53 -16.20
C ASN A 32 2.88 -10.59 -15.16
N PRO A 33 3.53 -9.50 -15.60
CA PRO A 33 4.21 -8.58 -14.71
C PRO A 33 3.23 -7.71 -13.91
N ALA A 34 3.67 -7.27 -12.74
CA ALA A 34 2.95 -6.34 -11.89
C ALA A 34 2.79 -4.97 -12.57
N GLY A 35 1.54 -4.57 -12.83
CA GLY A 35 1.18 -3.29 -13.42
C GLY A 35 0.90 -2.16 -12.40
N PHE A 36 0.24 -1.10 -12.85
CA PHE A 36 -0.09 0.08 -12.03
C PHE A 36 -0.82 -0.24 -10.71
N PHE A 37 -1.89 -1.02 -10.76
CA PHE A 37 -2.68 -1.35 -9.57
C PHE A 37 -1.91 -2.22 -8.57
N TRP A 38 -1.04 -3.10 -9.08
CA TRP A 38 -0.11 -3.86 -8.24
C TRP A 38 0.92 -2.95 -7.57
N GLY A 39 1.40 -1.92 -8.26
CA GLY A 39 2.22 -0.86 -7.67
C GLY A 39 1.54 -0.24 -6.44
N ILE A 40 0.27 0.17 -6.58
CA ILE A 40 -0.50 0.74 -5.45
C ILE A 40 -0.58 -0.26 -4.29
N TRP A 41 -0.94 -1.51 -4.58
CA TRP A 41 -1.08 -2.56 -3.57
C TRP A 41 0.24 -2.82 -2.83
N HIS A 42 1.33 -3.05 -3.57
CA HIS A 42 2.66 -3.28 -2.99
C HIS A 42 3.16 -2.06 -2.21
N GLY A 43 2.86 -0.85 -2.67
CA GLY A 43 3.18 0.39 -1.96
C GLY A 43 2.51 0.47 -0.59
N TRP A 44 1.24 0.10 -0.47
CA TRP A 44 0.54 0.04 0.82
C TRP A 44 1.04 -1.08 1.74
N VAL A 45 1.41 -2.23 1.18
CA VAL A 45 1.93 -3.37 1.97
C VAL A 45 3.45 -3.27 2.19
N ALA A 46 4.10 -2.19 1.73
CA ALA A 46 5.56 -2.02 1.80
C ALA A 46 6.16 -2.16 3.21
N PRO A 47 5.60 -1.58 4.30
CA PRO A 47 6.15 -1.76 5.65
C PRO A 47 6.08 -3.21 6.14
N ILE A 48 5.01 -3.92 5.80
CA ILE A 48 4.83 -5.33 6.14
C ILE A 48 5.82 -6.17 5.33
N SER A 49 5.96 -5.89 4.04
CA SER A 49 6.91 -6.57 3.14
C SER A 49 8.35 -6.37 3.59
N LEU A 50 8.70 -5.18 4.10
CA LEU A 50 10.01 -4.90 4.68
C LEU A 50 10.29 -5.76 5.93
N ILE A 51 9.30 -5.90 6.83
CA ILE A 51 9.45 -6.76 8.03
C ILE A 51 9.59 -8.23 7.63
N ILE A 52 8.76 -8.72 6.69
CA ILE A 52 8.82 -10.11 6.22
C ILE A 52 10.14 -10.38 5.50
N GLY A 53 10.64 -9.41 4.72
CA GLY A 53 11.92 -9.49 3.99
C GLY A 53 13.14 -9.68 4.90
N LEU A 54 13.05 -9.37 6.20
CA LEU A 54 14.11 -9.68 7.16
C LEU A 54 14.23 -11.18 7.48
N PHE A 55 13.16 -11.95 7.26
CA PHE A 55 13.10 -13.38 7.55
C PHE A 55 13.05 -14.24 6.29
N LYS A 56 12.66 -13.66 5.15
CA LYS A 56 12.55 -14.33 3.85
C LYS A 56 13.16 -13.48 2.74
N ASP A 57 14.31 -13.90 2.23
CA ASP A 57 15.05 -13.20 1.17
C ASP A 57 14.28 -13.10 -0.16
N SER A 58 13.31 -13.98 -0.39
CA SER A 58 12.46 -13.95 -1.58
C SER A 58 11.48 -12.78 -1.59
N ILE A 59 11.16 -12.23 -0.41
CA ILE A 59 10.21 -11.13 -0.26
C ILE A 59 10.97 -9.82 -0.27
N ARG A 60 10.63 -8.97 -1.23
CA ARG A 60 11.20 -7.63 -1.39
C ARG A 60 10.07 -6.62 -1.34
N ILE A 61 10.39 -5.37 -1.03
CA ILE A 61 9.39 -4.30 -1.06
C ILE A 61 8.89 -4.05 -2.50
N TYR A 62 9.78 -4.22 -3.47
CA TYR A 62 9.50 -4.06 -4.89
C TYR A 62 9.36 -5.42 -5.56
N GLU A 63 8.32 -5.56 -6.38
CA GLU A 63 8.21 -6.72 -7.27
C GLU A 63 9.29 -6.66 -8.35
N THR A 64 9.95 -7.78 -8.56
CA THR A 64 11.02 -7.97 -9.54
C THR A 64 10.49 -7.99 -10.97
N HIS A 65 9.33 -8.60 -11.17
CA HIS A 65 8.64 -8.66 -12.45
C HIS A 65 7.54 -7.60 -12.52
N ASN A 66 7.90 -6.38 -12.91
CA ASN A 66 6.97 -5.25 -13.00
C ASN A 66 6.96 -4.62 -14.41
N THR A 67 5.95 -3.80 -14.70
CA THR A 67 5.82 -3.08 -15.98
C THR A 67 6.64 -1.78 -16.05
N GLY A 68 7.49 -1.51 -15.05
CA GLY A 68 8.31 -0.31 -14.93
C GLY A 68 7.52 0.92 -14.49
N TRP A 69 7.51 1.97 -15.33
CA TRP A 69 7.05 3.31 -14.95
C TRP A 69 5.65 3.37 -14.33
N TRP A 70 4.69 2.65 -14.90
CA TRP A 70 3.32 2.63 -14.37
C TRP A 70 3.24 1.94 -13.00
N TYR A 71 4.01 0.88 -12.79
CA TYR A 71 4.11 0.24 -11.47
C TYR A 71 4.74 1.20 -10.45
N ASP A 72 5.85 1.84 -10.81
CA ASP A 72 6.58 2.78 -9.94
C ASP A 72 5.71 3.98 -9.54
N LEU A 73 4.95 4.53 -10.49
CA LEU A 73 4.01 5.62 -10.24
C LEU A 73 2.92 5.18 -9.27
N GLY A 74 2.34 3.99 -9.46
CA GLY A 74 1.34 3.44 -8.54
C GLY A 74 1.90 3.22 -7.13
N PHE A 75 3.09 2.65 -7.03
CA PHE A 75 3.80 2.44 -5.77
C PHE A 75 4.04 3.75 -5.03
N TYR A 76 4.56 4.75 -5.74
CA TYR A 76 4.87 6.05 -5.15
C TYR A 76 3.60 6.78 -4.67
N LEU A 77 2.51 6.72 -5.45
CA LEU A 77 1.20 7.26 -5.03
C LEU A 77 0.67 6.57 -3.77
N ALA A 78 0.80 5.25 -3.65
CA ALA A 78 0.38 4.53 -2.45
C ALA A 78 1.19 4.94 -1.22
N VAL A 79 2.50 5.16 -1.36
CA VAL A 79 3.34 5.62 -0.25
C VAL A 79 2.94 7.04 0.18
N ILE A 80 2.78 7.97 -0.77
CA ILE A 80 2.39 9.36 -0.47
C ILE A 80 0.99 9.43 0.15
N SER A 81 0.04 8.64 -0.35
CA SER A 81 -1.35 8.68 0.14
C SER A 81 -1.58 7.88 1.42
N GLY A 82 -0.86 6.77 1.61
CA GLY A 82 -1.03 5.86 2.75
C GLY A 82 -0.17 6.24 3.95
N PHE A 83 1.08 6.67 3.73
CA PHE A 83 2.06 6.97 4.78
C PHE A 83 2.50 8.43 4.80
N GLY A 84 2.31 9.15 3.70
CA GLY A 84 2.46 10.60 3.67
C GLY A 84 1.26 11.28 4.31
N SER A 85 1.48 12.02 5.39
CA SER A 85 0.49 12.93 5.94
C SER A 85 0.11 13.94 4.85
N LEU A 86 -1.02 13.77 4.18
CA LEU A 86 -1.69 14.79 3.37
C LEU A 86 -2.09 15.96 4.30
N SER A 87 -1.11 16.74 4.75
CA SER A 87 -1.30 17.89 5.62
C SER A 87 -1.81 19.08 4.78
N PHE A 88 -3.02 18.94 4.26
CA PHE A 88 -3.79 20.08 3.75
C PHE A 88 -4.41 20.87 4.92
N ARG A 89 -3.61 21.24 5.92
CA ARG A 89 -4.07 22.13 7.00
C ARG A 89 -3.41 23.49 6.85
N ARG A 90 -3.88 24.28 5.87
CA ARG A 90 -3.63 25.72 5.90
C ARG A 90 -4.39 26.29 7.10
N LYS A 91 -3.66 26.63 8.16
CA LYS A 91 -4.20 27.39 9.27
C LYS A 91 -4.46 28.82 8.75
N SER A 92 -5.72 29.15 8.46
CA SER A 92 -6.10 30.54 8.24
C SER A 92 -5.82 31.31 9.52
N LYS A 93 -5.02 32.38 9.44
CA LYS A 93 -4.89 33.33 10.54
C LYS A 93 -6.12 34.24 10.48
N SER A 94 -7.05 34.09 11.43
CA SER A 94 -8.00 35.15 11.71
C SER A 94 -7.21 36.27 12.37
N CYS A 95 -7.03 37.40 11.68
CA CYS A 95 -6.76 38.65 12.38
C CYS A 95 -8.03 39.02 13.13
N SER A 96 -7.90 39.19 14.44
CA SER A 96 -8.90 39.84 15.28
C SER A 96 -8.30 41.18 15.67
N ASP A 97 -8.76 42.25 15.03
CA ASP A 97 -8.65 43.62 15.54
C ASP A 97 -10.07 44.07 15.95
#